data_AF-A0A497FLB4-F1
#
_entry.id   AF-A0A497FLB4-F1
#
_cell.length_a   1.000
_cell.length_b   1.000
_cell.length_c   1.000
_cell.angle_alpha   90.00
_cell.angle_beta   90.00
_cell.angle_gamma   90.00
#
_symmetry.space_group_name_H-M   'P 1'
#
loop_
_entity.id
_entity.type
_entity.pdbx_description
1 polymer ?
#
loop_
_entity_poly.entity_id
_entity_poly.type
_entity_poly.pdbx_seq_one_letter_code
_entity_poly.pdbx_strand_id
1 'polypeptide(L)'
;MEKIPVESRKNIKSHVKCQACNRIVPKGKYCIYCGSELSRVEPIFSEKELKEVTRPETKLTLFDKLQMLEEELYKLKKEIQKRKTIIVVRSNSKFIRIRNIE
;
A
#
# COMPACT_ATOMS: atom_id res chain seq x y z
N MET A 1 -14.82 9.25 -44.64
CA MET A 1 -14.74 9.93 -43.33
C MET A 1 -13.34 9.73 -42.81
N GLU A 2 -12.65 10.85 -42.66
CA GLU A 2 -11.20 10.95 -42.48
C GLU A 2 -10.73 10.52 -41.09
N LYS A 3 -9.46 10.11 -41.04
CA LYS A 3 -8.73 9.58 -39.89
C LYS A 3 -8.57 10.65 -38.81
N ILE A 4 -8.74 10.25 -37.55
CA ILE A 4 -8.23 11.01 -36.39
C ILE A 4 -6.97 10.26 -35.89
N PRO A 5 -5.75 10.83 -36.02
CA PRO A 5 -4.57 10.26 -35.40
C PRO A 5 -4.55 10.66 -33.92
N VAL A 6 -4.70 9.68 -33.03
CA VAL A 6 -4.61 9.89 -31.58
C VAL A 6 -3.15 9.80 -31.16
N GLU A 7 -2.39 10.85 -31.42
CA GLU A 7 -1.04 11.04 -30.86
C GLU A 7 -1.13 11.49 -29.39
N SER A 8 -1.50 10.56 -28.51
CA SER A 8 -1.47 10.77 -27.07
C SER A 8 -0.07 10.54 -26.50
N ARG A 9 0.74 11.62 -26.52
CA ARG A 9 1.65 12.06 -25.44
C ARG A 9 2.40 10.95 -24.70
N LYS A 10 3.54 10.51 -25.23
CA LYS A 10 4.62 9.91 -24.41
C LYS A 10 5.27 11.00 -23.56
N ASN A 11 4.66 11.33 -22.42
CA ASN A 11 5.33 12.13 -21.40
C ASN A 11 5.89 11.19 -20.33
N ILE A 12 7.02 10.55 -20.66
CA ILE A 12 7.77 9.72 -19.72
C ILE A 12 8.32 10.67 -18.66
N LYS A 13 7.57 10.85 -17.57
CA LYS A 13 7.99 11.66 -16.42
C LYS A 13 9.13 10.95 -15.71
N SER A 14 10.34 11.09 -16.24
CA SER A 14 11.57 10.72 -15.55
C SER A 14 11.68 11.58 -14.30
N HIS A 15 11.77 10.94 -13.13
CA HIS A 15 12.02 11.61 -11.86
C HIS A 15 13.50 11.45 -11.52
N VAL A 16 14.04 12.41 -10.79
CA VAL A 16 15.46 12.55 -10.48
C VAL A 16 15.58 12.92 -8.99
N LYS A 17 16.60 12.41 -8.29
CA LYS A 17 16.85 12.77 -6.88
C LYS A 17 17.83 13.92 -6.76
N CYS A 18 17.43 15.02 -6.15
CA CYS A 18 18.32 16.14 -5.92
C CYS A 18 19.42 15.76 -4.91
N GLN A 19 20.70 16.01 -5.22
CA GLN A 19 21.82 15.75 -4.31
C GLN A 19 21.88 16.71 -3.11
N ALA A 20 21.34 17.94 -3.25
CA ALA A 20 21.37 18.95 -2.20
C ALA A 20 20.28 18.75 -1.14
N CYS A 21 19.05 18.44 -1.56
CA CYS A 21 17.91 18.29 -0.66
C CYS A 21 17.38 16.86 -0.54
N ASN A 22 17.96 15.89 -1.27
CA ASN A 22 17.57 14.47 -1.29
C ASN A 22 16.11 14.17 -1.67
N ARG A 23 15.38 15.14 -2.22
CA ARG A 23 13.98 14.97 -2.67
C ARG A 23 13.93 14.46 -4.10
N ILE A 24 12.89 13.68 -4.40
CA ILE A 24 12.58 13.21 -5.75
C ILE A 24 11.75 14.30 -6.45
N VAL A 25 12.25 14.76 -7.60
CA VAL A 25 11.67 15.84 -8.39
C VAL A 25 11.56 15.41 -9.85
N PRO A 26 10.63 15.97 -10.65
CA PRO A 26 10.62 15.73 -12.09
C PRO A 26 11.94 16.19 -12.74
N LYS A 27 12.36 15.52 -13.81
CA LYS A 27 13.57 15.88 -14.56
C LYS A 27 13.47 17.34 -15.05
N GLY A 28 14.45 18.14 -14.66
CA GLY A 28 14.57 19.56 -15.02
C GLY A 28 16.01 20.04 -14.84
N LYS A 29 16.27 21.33 -15.08
CA LYS A 29 17.60 21.93 -14.89
C LYS A 29 17.92 22.20 -13.42
N TYR A 30 16.92 22.62 -12.65
CA TYR A 30 17.04 23.02 -11.25
C TYR A 30 16.01 22.31 -10.39
N CYS A 31 16.34 22.11 -9.11
CA CYS A 31 15.42 21.60 -8.12
C CYS A 31 14.37 22.66 -7.75
N ILE A 32 13.09 22.31 -7.88
CA ILE A 32 11.97 23.20 -7.51
C ILE A 32 11.95 23.58 -6.02
N TYR A 33 12.67 22.86 -5.16
CA TYR A 33 12.66 23.07 -3.72
C TYR A 33 13.87 23.86 -3.21
N CYS A 34 15.06 23.60 -3.75
CA CYS A 34 16.30 24.19 -3.24
C CYS A 34 17.08 25.01 -4.28
N GLY A 35 16.61 25.07 -5.53
CA GLY A 35 17.26 25.82 -6.61
C GLY A 35 18.56 25.22 -7.13
N SER A 36 19.07 24.13 -6.55
CA SER A 36 20.32 23.49 -6.98
C SER A 36 20.19 22.81 -8.36
N GLU A 37 21.28 22.78 -9.11
CA GLU A 37 21.35 22.14 -10.44
C GLU A 37 21.19 20.62 -10.36
N LEU A 38 20.39 20.07 -11.28
CA LEU A 38 20.11 18.62 -11.40
C LEU A 38 20.83 17.97 -12.58
N SER A 39 21.80 18.66 -13.17
CA SER A 39 22.46 18.33 -14.46
C SER A 39 23.22 17.00 -14.48
N ARG A 40 23.52 16.41 -13.32
CA ARG A 40 24.40 15.23 -13.18
C ARG A 40 23.76 14.02 -12.51
N VAL A 41 22.45 14.00 -12.35
CA VAL A 41 21.78 12.93 -11.60
C VAL A 41 21.10 11.95 -12.55
N GLU A 42 21.37 10.66 -12.35
CA GLU A 42 20.72 9.57 -13.06
C GLU A 42 19.19 9.58 -12.79
N PRO A 43 18.37 9.35 -13.83
CA PRO A 43 16.93 9.26 -13.65
C PRO A 43 16.60 8.05 -12.78
N ILE A 44 15.86 8.29 -11.71
CA ILE A 44 15.24 7.21 -10.94
C ILE A 44 13.99 6.84 -11.73
N PHE A 45 14.05 5.72 -12.43
CA PHE A 45 12.84 5.02 -12.81
C PHE A 45 12.20 4.59 -11.50
N SER A 46 11.00 5.10 -11.19
CA SER A 46 10.26 4.59 -10.05
C SER A 46 9.99 3.12 -10.32
N GLU A 47 10.76 2.25 -9.68
CA GLU A 47 10.71 0.80 -9.72
C GLU A 47 9.40 0.25 -9.13
N LYS A 48 8.25 0.74 -9.60
CA LYS A 48 7.02 -0.04 -9.50
C LYS A 48 7.08 -1.28 -10.41
N GLU A 49 8.08 -1.37 -11.29
CA GLU A 49 8.32 -2.51 -12.20
C GLU A 49 9.38 -3.52 -11.70
N LEU A 50 10.23 -3.23 -10.68
CA LEU A 50 11.21 -4.24 -10.20
C LEU A 50 10.67 -5.22 -9.14
N LYS A 51 9.38 -5.14 -8.78
CA LYS A 51 8.77 -6.16 -7.91
C LYS A 51 8.45 -7.48 -8.63
N GLU A 52 8.78 -7.62 -9.91
CA GLU A 52 8.57 -8.86 -10.66
C GLU A 52 9.77 -9.82 -10.62
N VAL A 53 10.93 -9.40 -10.09
CA VAL A 53 12.15 -10.22 -10.14
C VAL A 53 12.62 -10.58 -8.74
N THR A 54 11.93 -11.55 -8.11
CA THR A 54 12.50 -12.63 -7.29
C THR A 54 11.43 -13.23 -6.39
N ARG A 55 10.77 -14.27 -6.88
CA ARG A 55 10.46 -15.53 -6.18
C ARG A 55 9.55 -16.35 -7.10
N PRO A 56 9.82 -17.65 -7.32
CA PRO A 56 8.87 -18.54 -7.99
C PRO A 56 7.77 -18.90 -6.98
N GLU A 57 7.01 -17.90 -6.55
CA GLU A 57 5.76 -18.13 -5.86
C GLU A 57 4.73 -18.32 -6.96
N THR A 58 4.27 -19.56 -7.08
CA THR A 58 3.11 -19.99 -7.85
C THR A 58 2.19 -18.81 -8.14
N LYS A 59 1.96 -18.50 -9.42
CA LYS A 59 1.00 -17.48 -9.85
C LYS A 59 -0.41 -17.96 -9.47
N LEU A 60 -0.70 -17.98 -8.18
CA LEU A 60 -2.03 -18.01 -7.64
C LEU A 60 -2.74 -16.84 -8.29
N THR A 61 -3.82 -17.18 -8.97
CA THR A 61 -4.66 -16.17 -9.60
C THR A 61 -5.14 -15.21 -8.51
N LEU A 62 -5.49 -13.99 -8.91
CA LEU A 62 -6.08 -13.03 -7.97
C LEU A 62 -7.31 -13.62 -7.26
N PHE A 63 -8.03 -14.51 -7.94
CA PHE A 63 -9.15 -15.27 -7.38
C PHE A 63 -8.74 -16.19 -6.22
N ASP A 64 -7.66 -16.94 -6.36
CA ASP A 64 -7.19 -17.84 -5.29
C ASP A 64 -6.82 -17.05 -4.02
N LYS A 65 -6.21 -15.87 -4.19
CA LYS A 65 -5.87 -14.97 -3.08
C LYS A 65 -7.13 -14.40 -2.42
N LEU A 66 -8.12 -14.00 -3.21
CA LEU A 66 -9.41 -13.54 -2.70
C LEU A 66 -10.11 -14.63 -1.88
N GLN A 67 -10.14 -15.85 -2.41
CA GLN A 67 -10.75 -17.00 -1.74
C GLN A 67 -10.08 -17.31 -0.41
N MET A 68 -8.75 -17.32 -0.35
CA MET A 68 -8.03 -17.54 0.91
C MET A 68 -8.34 -16.46 1.96
N LEU A 69 -8.40 -15.19 1.55
CA LEU A 69 -8.72 -14.08 2.45
C LEU A 69 -10.14 -14.17 2.99
N GLU A 70 -11.12 -14.58 2.17
CA GLU A 70 -12.50 -14.79 2.60
C GLU A 70 -12.61 -15.89 3.66
N GLU A 71 -11.88 -17.00 3.48
CA GLU A 71 -11.81 -18.09 4.45
C GLU A 71 -11.18 -17.67 5.78
N GLU A 72 -10.09 -16.90 5.73
CA GLU A 72 -9.44 -16.34 6.93
C GLU A 72 -10.38 -15.42 7.71
N LEU A 73 -11.08 -14.52 7.01
CA LEU A 73 -12.06 -13.63 7.62
C LEU A 73 -13.20 -14.40 8.29
N TYR A 74 -13.64 -15.51 7.69
CA TYR A 74 -14.66 -16.36 8.29
C TYR A 74 -14.18 -17.01 9.61
N LYS A 75 -12.94 -17.53 9.65
CA LYS A 75 -12.34 -18.10 10.87
C LYS A 75 -12.25 -17.06 11.99
N LEU A 76 -11.73 -15.87 11.68
CA LEU A 76 -11.60 -14.79 12.65
C LEU A 76 -12.97 -14.33 13.20
N LYS A 77 -13.99 -14.22 12.34
CA LYS A 77 -15.36 -13.91 12.79
C LYS A 77 -15.90 -14.96 13.77
N LYS A 78 -15.66 -16.24 13.50
CA LYS A 78 -16.07 -17.34 14.38
C LYS A 78 -15.36 -17.28 15.73
N GLU A 79 -14.07 -16.95 15.76
CA GLU A 79 -13.32 -16.75 17.01
C GLU A 79 -13.83 -15.57 17.82
N ILE A 80 -14.14 -14.45 17.16
CA ILE A 80 -14.74 -13.27 17.81
C ILE A 80 -16.10 -13.62 18.41
N GLN A 81 -16.94 -14.37 17.71
CA GLN A 81 -18.24 -14.82 18.24
C GLN A 81 -18.08 -15.70 19.48
N LYS A 82 -17.13 -16.64 19.47
CA LYS A 82 -16.81 -17.48 20.64
C LYS A 82 -16.32 -16.67 21.83
N ARG A 83 -15.56 -15.60 21.59
CA ARG A 83 -15.09 -14.69 22.66
C ARG A 83 -16.20 -13.75 23.16
N LYS A 84 -17.17 -13.40 22.31
CA LYS A 84 -18.31 -12.54 22.67
C LYS A 84 -19.34 -13.22 23.57
N THR A 85 -19.37 -14.56 23.63
CA THR A 85 -20.17 -15.27 24.63
C THR A 85 -19.47 -15.21 26.00
N ILE A 86 -19.44 -14.02 26.58
CA ILE A 86 -19.15 -13.86 28.01
C ILE A 86 -20.30 -14.52 28.76
N ILE A 87 -19.98 -15.55 29.52
CA ILE A 87 -20.91 -16.15 30.47
C ILE A 87 -21.19 -15.09 31.52
N VAL A 88 -22.40 -14.52 31.49
CA VAL A 88 -22.88 -13.67 32.57
C VAL A 88 -23.19 -14.59 33.74
N VAL A 89 -22.23 -14.78 34.65
CA VAL A 89 -22.52 -15.41 35.94
C VAL A 89 -23.33 -14.40 36.74
N ARG A 90 -24.65 -14.57 36.80
CA ARG A 90 -25.51 -13.80 37.69
C ARG A 90 -25.30 -14.26 39.13
N SER A 91 -24.29 -13.72 39.79
CA SER A 91 -24.24 -13.74 41.25
C SER A 91 -25.32 -12.76 41.75
N ASN A 92 -26.23 -13.21 42.62
CA ASN A 92 -27.28 -12.37 43.23
C ASN A 92 -26.74 -11.28 44.19
N SER A 93 -25.44 -11.04 44.22
CA SER A 93 -24.78 -10.11 45.12
C SER A 93 -24.27 -8.87 44.36
N LYS A 94 -25.12 -7.84 44.33
CA LYS A 94 -24.88 -6.39 44.51
C LYS A 94 -23.54 -5.70 44.13
N PHE A 95 -22.59 -6.27 43.41
CA PHE A 95 -21.22 -5.73 43.32
C PHE A 95 -20.74 -5.33 41.92
N ILE A 96 -20.25 -4.07 41.90
CA ILE A 96 -19.02 -3.53 41.31
C ILE A 96 -18.75 -3.84 39.83
N ARG A 97 -18.91 -2.81 39.00
CA ARG A 97 -18.34 -2.73 37.66
C ARG A 97 -16.84 -2.46 37.78
N ILE A 98 -16.01 -3.47 37.57
CA ILE A 98 -14.58 -3.25 37.33
C ILE A 98 -14.44 -2.75 35.90
N ARG A 99 -13.99 -1.50 35.71
CA ARG A 99 -13.55 -0.97 34.43
C ARG A 99 -12.14 -1.46 34.16
N ASN A 100 -11.88 -1.84 32.91
CA ASN A 100 -10.57 -2.26 32.41
C ASN A 100 -9.49 -1.21 32.76
N ILE A 101 -8.40 -1.70 33.33
CA ILE A 101 -7.12 -0.97 33.41
C ILE A 101 -6.27 -1.51 32.26
N GLU A 102 -5.88 -0.56 31.39
CA GLU A 102 -4.77 -0.52 30.42
C GLU A 102 -4.57 -1.67 29.41
#